data_AF-A0A8S0PIT5-F1
#
_entry.id   AF-A0A8S0PIT5-F1
#
_cell.length_a   1.000
_cell.length_b   1.000
_cell.length_c   1.000
_cell.angle_alpha   90.00
_cell.angle_beta   90.00
_cell.angle_gamma   90.00
#
_symmetry.space_group_name_H-M   'P 1'
#
loop_
_entity.id
_entity.type
_entity.pdbx_description
1 polymer ?
#
loop_
_entity_poly.entity_id
_entity_poly.type
_entity_poly.pdbx_seq_one_letter_code
_entity_poly.pdbx_strand_id
1 'polypeptide(L)'
;MALWMEAGSEPKTHDEIADLEAISALKESAAIEFKEKGNEYVKRGKKHYLDAIDCYNRAINQKALSNSENSIVYSNRAHVNLLLGNYRRAFQDAEEAIRLCPTNVKALYRAVKASLSLDLLNEAKSYCEKGLEQSPDNEELKKLSKQIDLKQAVHEQSLAEISKAVEAAKGLVSAFEHRGLRIGKAMYQELTGLKKPKLDKNNILHWPVILLYAEVMSSDIIEDFCETDMFSAHLDMISLGHRFLFPPSPPNVQAPFLRDYIQYSS
;
A
#
# COMPACT_ATOMS: atom_id res chain seq x y z
N MET A 1 37.06 -14.82 -49.93
CA MET A 1 35.69 -14.80 -50.47
C MET A 1 34.77 -14.55 -49.29
N ALA A 2 34.45 -13.28 -48.99
CA ALA A 2 33.64 -12.95 -47.83
C ALA A 2 32.16 -13.17 -48.17
N LEU A 3 31.69 -14.39 -47.88
CA LEU A 3 30.43 -14.69 -47.21
C LEU A 3 29.31 -13.64 -47.33
N TRP A 4 28.65 -13.63 -48.49
CA TRP A 4 27.26 -13.24 -48.60
C TRP A 4 26.40 -14.45 -48.24
N MET A 5 26.31 -14.79 -46.96
CA MET A 5 25.27 -15.72 -46.49
C MET A 5 23.99 -14.92 -46.21
N GLU A 6 22.87 -15.34 -46.81
CA GLU A 6 21.56 -14.78 -46.48
C GLU A 6 21.22 -15.09 -45.01
N ALA A 7 20.54 -14.15 -44.34
CA ALA A 7 20.18 -14.30 -42.93
C ALA A 7 19.30 -15.54 -42.71
N GLY A 8 19.90 -16.63 -42.19
CA GLY A 8 19.21 -17.88 -41.89
C GLY A 8 19.68 -19.12 -42.67
N SER A 9 20.66 -19.02 -43.57
CA SER A 9 21.25 -20.20 -44.21
C SER A 9 22.18 -20.96 -43.25
N GLU A 10 21.97 -22.27 -43.09
CA GLU A 10 22.89 -23.14 -42.35
C GLU A 10 24.27 -23.18 -43.04
N PRO A 11 25.38 -23.07 -42.29
CA PRO A 11 26.73 -23.12 -42.86
C PRO A 11 26.97 -24.49 -43.51
N LYS A 12 27.41 -24.49 -44.77
CA LYS A 12 27.52 -25.72 -45.58
C LYS A 12 28.94 -26.28 -45.61
N THR A 13 29.94 -25.48 -45.21
CA THR A 13 31.36 -25.87 -45.24
C THR A 13 32.02 -25.73 -43.87
N HIS A 14 33.06 -26.53 -43.64
CA HIS A 14 33.85 -26.50 -42.40
C HIS A 14 34.45 -25.11 -42.13
N ASP A 15 34.88 -24.41 -43.19
CA ASP A 15 35.46 -23.06 -43.08
C ASP A 15 34.40 -22.02 -42.65
N GLU A 16 33.16 -22.13 -43.15
CA GLU A 16 32.05 -21.26 -42.73
C GLU A 16 31.64 -21.49 -41.26
N ILE A 17 31.71 -22.73 -40.78
CA ILE A 17 31.47 -23.05 -39.36
C ILE A 17 32.56 -22.41 -38.50
N ALA A 18 33.84 -22.54 -38.88
CA ALA A 18 34.95 -21.95 -38.16
C ALA A 18 34.87 -20.41 -38.11
N ASP A 19 34.48 -19.77 -39.21
CA ASP A 19 34.27 -18.31 -39.26
C ASP A 19 33.11 -17.87 -38.34
N LEU A 20 32.01 -18.61 -38.31
CA LEU A 20 30.87 -18.33 -37.43
C LEU A 20 31.23 -18.51 -35.94
N GLU A 21 31.99 -19.54 -35.61
CA GLU A 21 32.51 -19.77 -34.25
C GLU A 21 33.44 -18.62 -33.83
N ALA A 22 34.33 -18.17 -34.71
CA ALA A 22 35.20 -17.03 -34.46
C ALA A 22 34.41 -15.73 -34.22
N ILE A 23 33.36 -15.47 -35.02
CA ILE A 23 32.48 -14.32 -34.83
C ILE A 23 31.73 -14.42 -33.48
N SER A 24 31.27 -15.60 -33.09
CA SER A 24 30.60 -15.82 -31.81
C SER A 24 31.54 -15.54 -30.64
N ALA A 25 32.77 -16.07 -30.69
CA ALA A 25 33.78 -15.85 -29.66
C ALA A 25 34.17 -14.36 -29.54
N LEU A 26 34.25 -13.64 -30.66
CA LEU A 26 34.47 -12.19 -30.66
C LEU A 26 33.30 -11.43 -30.01
N LYS A 27 32.05 -11.82 -30.27
CA LYS A 27 30.88 -11.20 -29.61
C LYS A 27 30.84 -11.49 -28.12
N GLU A 28 31.18 -12.72 -27.71
CA GLU A 28 31.24 -13.13 -26.31
C GLU A 28 32.30 -12.33 -25.55
N SER A 29 33.53 -12.29 -26.07
CA SER A 29 34.62 -11.49 -25.48
C SER A 29 34.28 -10.00 -25.38
N ALA A 30 33.66 -9.42 -26.41
CA ALA A 30 33.18 -8.03 -26.37
C ALA A 30 32.09 -7.84 -25.29
N ALA A 31 31.16 -8.79 -25.15
CA ALA A 31 30.12 -8.74 -24.13
C ALA A 31 30.70 -8.79 -22.70
N ILE A 32 31.71 -9.64 -22.49
CA ILE A 32 32.45 -9.72 -21.22
C ILE A 32 33.18 -8.41 -20.93
N GLU A 33 33.82 -7.81 -21.93
CA GLU A 33 34.49 -6.51 -21.78
C GLU A 33 33.51 -5.41 -21.38
N PHE A 34 32.33 -5.34 -22.03
CA PHE A 34 31.28 -4.39 -21.65
C PHE A 34 30.76 -4.63 -20.23
N LYS A 35 30.59 -5.89 -19.81
CA LYS A 35 30.23 -6.23 -18.42
C LYS A 35 31.26 -5.69 -17.44
N GLU A 36 32.55 -5.90 -17.69
CA GLU A 36 33.62 -5.43 -16.80
C GLU A 36 33.74 -3.90 -16.76
N LYS A 37 33.63 -3.22 -17.91
CA LYS A 37 33.55 -1.76 -17.96
C LYS A 37 32.36 -1.22 -17.16
N GLY A 38 31.20 -1.86 -17.28
CA GLY A 38 30.03 -1.55 -16.47
C GLY A 38 30.32 -1.64 -14.98
N ASN A 39 30.96 -2.74 -14.54
CA ASN A 39 31.36 -2.93 -13.14
C ASN A 39 32.35 -1.84 -12.67
N GLU A 40 33.26 -1.40 -13.52
CA GLU A 40 34.19 -0.32 -13.22
C GLU A 40 33.46 1.01 -13.02
N TYR A 41 32.52 1.36 -13.90
CA TYR A 41 31.69 2.56 -13.76
C TYR A 41 30.87 2.54 -12.46
N VAL A 42 30.34 1.39 -12.05
CA VAL A 42 29.66 1.26 -10.75
C VAL A 42 30.60 1.59 -9.59
N LYS A 43 31.86 1.14 -9.64
CA LYS A 43 32.88 1.45 -8.62
C LYS A 43 33.26 2.93 -8.60
N ARG A 44 33.26 3.62 -9.75
CA ARG A 44 33.53 5.06 -9.86
C ARG A 44 32.41 5.93 -9.26
N GLY A 45 31.24 5.36 -8.97
CA GLY A 45 30.19 5.97 -8.17
C GLY A 45 29.07 6.63 -8.98
N LYS A 46 28.19 7.36 -8.28
CA LYS A 46 26.86 7.77 -8.78
C LYS A 46 26.85 8.53 -10.10
N LYS A 47 27.88 9.31 -10.40
CA LYS A 47 27.99 10.07 -11.66
C LYS A 47 28.06 9.16 -12.89
N HIS A 48 28.53 7.92 -12.74
CA HIS A 48 28.77 6.98 -13.84
C HIS A 48 27.76 5.83 -13.88
N TYR A 49 26.67 5.88 -13.10
CA TYR A 49 25.65 4.84 -13.10
C TYR A 49 24.90 4.71 -14.43
N LEU A 50 24.70 5.83 -15.15
CA LEU A 50 24.10 5.78 -16.48
C LEU A 50 25.06 5.12 -17.49
N ASP A 51 26.35 5.45 -17.43
CA ASP A 51 27.39 4.82 -18.26
C ASP A 51 27.47 3.31 -17.99
N ALA A 52 27.34 2.89 -16.72
CA ALA A 52 27.29 1.48 -16.35
C ALA A 52 26.08 0.76 -16.97
N ILE A 53 24.89 1.39 -16.93
CA ILE A 53 23.68 0.84 -17.56
C ILE A 53 23.87 0.69 -19.07
N ASP A 54 24.46 1.69 -19.74
CA ASP A 54 24.73 1.61 -21.18
C ASP A 54 25.68 0.45 -21.51
N CYS A 55 26.74 0.26 -20.72
CA CYS A 55 27.66 -0.87 -20.86
C CYS A 55 26.93 -2.22 -20.69
N TYR A 56 26.08 -2.36 -19.67
CA TYR A 56 25.30 -3.59 -19.48
C TYR A 56 24.30 -3.84 -20.61
N ASN A 57 23.67 -2.79 -21.14
CA ASN A 57 22.79 -2.91 -22.31
C ASN A 57 23.56 -3.40 -23.53
N ARG A 58 24.74 -2.84 -23.79
CA ARG A 58 25.62 -3.28 -24.89
C ARG A 58 26.04 -4.74 -24.72
N ALA A 59 26.38 -5.17 -23.49
CA ALA A 59 26.72 -6.56 -23.20
C ALA A 59 25.56 -7.51 -23.51
N ILE A 60 24.34 -7.19 -23.05
CA ILE A 60 23.12 -7.98 -23.31
C ILE A 60 22.80 -8.03 -24.81
N ASN A 61 22.97 -6.91 -25.52
CA ASN A 61 22.67 -6.81 -26.95
C ASN A 61 23.58 -7.65 -27.84
N GLN A 62 24.77 -8.06 -27.37
CA GLN A 62 25.62 -8.97 -28.14
C GLN A 62 25.00 -10.37 -28.30
N LYS A 63 24.06 -10.75 -27.42
CA LYS A 63 23.36 -12.06 -27.44
C LYS A 63 24.30 -13.28 -27.54
N ALA A 64 25.52 -13.15 -27.03
CA ALA A 64 26.56 -14.18 -27.10
C ALA A 64 26.92 -14.76 -25.72
N LEU A 65 26.43 -14.16 -24.64
CA LEU A 65 26.68 -14.64 -23.28
C LEU A 65 25.82 -15.86 -22.93
N SER A 66 26.37 -16.74 -22.10
CA SER A 66 25.63 -17.85 -21.50
C SER A 66 24.47 -17.35 -20.61
N ASN A 67 23.49 -18.20 -20.33
CA ASN A 67 22.37 -17.85 -19.44
C ASN A 67 22.85 -17.41 -18.03
N SER A 68 23.88 -18.06 -17.51
CA SER A 68 24.48 -17.72 -16.22
C SER A 68 25.09 -16.32 -16.23
N GLU A 69 25.85 -15.99 -17.27
CA GLU A 69 26.48 -14.67 -17.41
C GLU A 69 25.47 -13.57 -17.68
N ASN A 70 24.48 -13.83 -18.54
CA ASN A 70 23.38 -12.90 -18.75
C ASN A 70 22.65 -12.63 -17.44
N SER A 71 22.38 -13.66 -16.63
CA SER A 71 21.80 -13.49 -15.29
C SER A 71 22.64 -12.54 -14.43
N ILE A 72 23.97 -12.67 -14.45
CA ILE A 72 24.86 -11.76 -13.72
C ILE A 72 24.76 -10.32 -14.25
N VAL A 73 24.75 -10.12 -15.57
CA VAL A 73 24.66 -8.79 -16.19
C VAL A 73 23.31 -8.12 -15.87
N TYR A 74 22.19 -8.83 -16.01
CA TYR A 74 20.87 -8.33 -15.61
C TYR A 74 20.83 -8.01 -14.12
N SER A 75 21.38 -8.86 -13.26
CA SER A 75 21.45 -8.64 -11.82
C SER A 75 22.31 -7.41 -11.48
N ASN A 76 23.40 -7.16 -12.20
CA ASN A 76 24.22 -5.96 -12.02
C ASN A 76 23.50 -4.69 -12.52
N ARG A 77 22.79 -4.76 -13.66
CA ARG A 77 21.95 -3.66 -14.13
C ARG A 77 20.83 -3.33 -13.13
N ALA A 78 20.19 -4.36 -12.56
CA ALA A 78 19.20 -4.21 -11.49
C ALA A 78 19.77 -3.47 -10.28
N HIS A 79 21.02 -3.79 -9.88
CA HIS A 79 21.70 -3.10 -8.78
C HIS A 79 21.84 -1.60 -9.03
N VAL A 80 22.29 -1.22 -10.23
CA VAL A 80 22.47 0.18 -10.58
C VAL A 80 21.13 0.90 -10.65
N ASN A 81 20.10 0.25 -11.20
CA ASN A 81 18.74 0.79 -11.20
C ASN A 81 18.19 0.99 -9.77
N LEU A 82 18.48 0.10 -8.82
CA LEU A 82 18.14 0.30 -7.40
C LEU A 82 18.84 1.53 -6.82
N LEU A 83 20.14 1.70 -7.10
CA LEU A 83 20.92 2.84 -6.62
C LEU A 83 20.45 4.18 -7.20
N LEU A 84 19.86 4.15 -8.40
CA LEU A 84 19.24 5.32 -9.05
C LEU A 84 17.79 5.58 -8.60
N GLY A 85 17.17 4.67 -7.84
CA GLY A 85 15.76 4.77 -7.46
C GLY A 85 14.77 4.31 -8.54
N ASN A 86 15.24 3.68 -9.60
CA ASN A 86 14.42 3.15 -10.69
C ASN A 86 13.85 1.77 -10.31
N TYR A 87 13.02 1.70 -9.27
CA TYR A 87 12.59 0.43 -8.66
C TYR A 87 11.87 -0.52 -9.62
N ARG A 88 11.01 -0.01 -10.51
CA ARG A 88 10.29 -0.84 -11.50
C ARG A 88 11.23 -1.49 -12.52
N ARG A 89 12.22 -0.75 -13.01
CA ARG A 89 13.23 -1.30 -13.93
C ARG A 89 14.15 -2.28 -13.23
N ALA A 90 14.55 -1.97 -11.98
CA ALA A 90 15.33 -2.89 -11.17
C ALA A 90 14.60 -4.21 -10.91
N PHE A 91 13.29 -4.15 -10.67
CA PHE A 91 12.46 -5.33 -10.48
C PHE A 91 12.43 -6.21 -11.74
N GLN A 92 12.14 -5.61 -12.90
CA GLN A 92 12.16 -6.31 -14.19
C GLN A 92 13.52 -6.94 -14.48
N ASP A 93 14.61 -6.19 -14.30
CA ASP A 93 15.97 -6.71 -14.48
C ASP A 93 16.28 -7.89 -13.54
N ALA A 94 15.80 -7.83 -12.29
CA ALA A 94 15.99 -8.90 -11.33
C ALA A 94 15.15 -10.14 -11.69
N GLU A 95 13.91 -9.99 -12.15
CA GLU A 95 13.07 -11.09 -12.64
C GLU A 95 13.72 -11.79 -13.83
N GLU A 96 14.24 -11.03 -14.78
CA GLU A 96 14.95 -11.57 -15.95
C GLU A 96 16.21 -12.34 -15.53
N ALA A 97 16.96 -11.81 -14.56
CA ALA A 97 18.11 -12.51 -13.99
C ALA A 97 17.72 -13.83 -13.30
N ILE A 98 16.61 -13.85 -12.55
CA ILE A 98 16.10 -15.04 -11.85
C ILE A 98 15.57 -16.07 -12.84
N ARG A 99 14.89 -15.62 -13.91
CA ARG A 99 14.40 -16.49 -14.98
C ARG A 99 15.53 -17.22 -15.70
N LEU A 100 16.66 -16.54 -15.91
CA LEU A 100 17.86 -17.14 -16.52
C LEU A 100 18.64 -18.03 -15.54
N CYS A 101 18.72 -17.65 -14.27
CA CYS A 101 19.41 -18.42 -13.24
C CYS A 101 18.67 -18.30 -11.90
N PRO A 102 17.80 -19.27 -11.57
CA PRO A 102 17.00 -19.24 -10.35
C PRO A 102 17.82 -19.29 -9.05
N THR A 103 19.05 -19.80 -9.12
CA THR A 103 19.97 -19.93 -7.97
C THR A 103 20.78 -18.66 -7.70
N ASN A 104 20.61 -17.61 -8.49
CA ASN A 104 21.33 -16.35 -8.32
C ASN A 104 20.80 -15.55 -7.11
N VAL A 105 21.38 -15.81 -5.93
CA VAL A 105 21.02 -15.17 -4.65
C VAL A 105 21.09 -13.64 -4.72
N LYS A 106 22.03 -13.08 -5.49
CA LYS A 106 22.14 -11.61 -5.66
C LYS A 106 20.97 -11.05 -6.45
N ALA A 107 20.47 -11.77 -7.45
CA ALA A 107 19.28 -11.37 -8.20
C ALA A 107 18.03 -11.45 -7.33
N LEU A 108 17.86 -12.53 -6.55
CA LEU A 108 16.77 -12.68 -5.58
C LEU A 108 16.76 -11.54 -4.57
N TYR A 109 17.91 -11.23 -3.96
CA TYR A 109 18.05 -10.10 -3.04
C TYR A 109 17.64 -8.76 -3.67
N ARG A 110 18.03 -8.53 -4.92
CA ARG A 110 17.70 -7.29 -5.66
C ARG A 110 16.22 -7.23 -6.01
N ALA A 111 15.59 -8.35 -6.36
CA ALA A 111 14.15 -8.46 -6.55
C ALA A 111 13.40 -8.10 -5.26
N VAL A 112 13.79 -8.69 -4.11
CA VAL A 112 13.19 -8.38 -2.80
C VAL A 112 13.26 -6.89 -2.49
N LYS A 113 14.44 -6.26 -2.65
CA LYS A 113 14.60 -4.82 -2.42
C LYS A 113 13.74 -3.97 -3.37
N ALA A 114 13.66 -4.35 -4.64
CA ALA A 114 12.85 -3.64 -5.62
C ALA A 114 11.35 -3.76 -5.29
N SER A 115 10.87 -4.96 -4.99
CA SER A 115 9.48 -5.24 -4.60
C SER A 115 9.07 -4.50 -3.33
N LEU A 116 9.93 -4.49 -2.30
CA LEU A 116 9.70 -3.73 -1.07
C LEU A 116 9.58 -2.22 -1.31
N SER A 117 10.31 -1.69 -2.29
CA SER A 117 10.26 -0.28 -2.68
C SER A 117 9.03 0.06 -3.53
N LEU A 118 8.40 -0.95 -4.14
CA LEU A 118 7.16 -0.85 -4.92
C LEU A 118 5.90 -1.23 -4.10
N ASP A 119 6.06 -1.52 -2.80
CA ASP A 119 5.03 -2.07 -1.91
C ASP A 119 4.36 -3.37 -2.42
N LEU A 120 5.09 -4.13 -3.24
CA LEU A 120 4.71 -5.47 -3.70
C LEU A 120 5.12 -6.51 -2.65
N LEU A 121 4.38 -6.55 -1.53
CA LEU A 121 4.75 -7.34 -0.34
C LEU A 121 4.72 -8.86 -0.57
N ASN A 122 3.78 -9.34 -1.39
CA ASN A 122 3.62 -10.78 -1.65
C ASN A 122 4.77 -11.32 -2.50
N GLU A 123 5.14 -10.58 -3.54
CA GLU A 123 6.27 -10.84 -4.41
C GLU A 123 7.57 -10.77 -3.61
N ALA A 124 7.74 -9.71 -2.79
CA ALA A 124 8.90 -9.57 -1.92
C ALA A 124 9.09 -10.78 -1.00
N LYS A 125 8.00 -11.27 -0.39
CA LYS A 125 8.03 -12.47 0.46
C LYS A 125 8.47 -13.71 -0.32
N SER A 126 7.84 -13.98 -1.46
CA SER A 126 8.16 -15.15 -2.29
C SER A 126 9.62 -15.17 -2.75
N TYR A 127 10.17 -14.03 -3.19
CA TYR A 127 11.58 -13.96 -3.57
C TYR A 127 12.52 -14.06 -2.38
N CYS A 128 12.12 -13.57 -1.20
CA CYS A 128 12.91 -13.67 0.02
C CYS A 128 13.00 -15.11 0.51
N GLU A 129 11.89 -15.85 0.50
CA GLU A 129 11.84 -17.28 0.83
C GLU A 129 12.76 -18.08 -0.11
N LYS A 130 12.62 -17.90 -1.43
CA LYS A 130 13.52 -18.52 -2.42
C LYS A 130 14.99 -18.15 -2.18
N GLY A 131 15.27 -16.91 -1.81
CA GLY A 131 16.63 -16.47 -1.49
C GLY A 131 17.22 -17.18 -0.27
N LEU A 132 16.40 -17.36 0.78
CA LEU A 132 16.78 -18.05 2.01
C LEU A 132 16.89 -19.56 1.82
N GLU A 133 16.10 -20.16 0.94
CA GLU A 133 16.26 -21.57 0.54
C GLU A 133 17.64 -21.83 -0.09
N GLN A 134 18.11 -20.90 -0.94
CA GLN A 134 19.43 -21.01 -1.58
C GLN A 134 20.58 -20.64 -0.64
N SER A 135 20.37 -19.67 0.26
CA SER A 135 21.39 -19.21 1.21
C SER A 135 20.77 -18.93 2.58
N PRO A 136 20.61 -19.97 3.42
CA PRO A 136 19.97 -19.84 4.74
C PRO A 136 20.73 -18.91 5.70
N ASP A 137 22.05 -18.78 5.52
CA ASP A 137 22.93 -17.98 6.39
C ASP A 137 23.03 -16.50 5.98
N ASN A 138 22.29 -16.07 4.95
CA ASN A 138 22.35 -14.69 4.49
C ASN A 138 21.60 -13.74 5.45
N GLU A 139 22.37 -13.08 6.32
CA GLU A 139 21.85 -12.12 7.31
C GLU A 139 21.10 -10.93 6.69
N GLU A 140 21.48 -10.47 5.49
CA GLU A 140 20.77 -9.38 4.84
C GLU A 140 19.36 -9.79 4.38
N LEU A 141 19.22 -11.02 3.85
CA LEU A 141 17.90 -11.57 3.48
C LEU A 141 17.04 -11.82 4.72
N LYS A 142 17.61 -12.32 5.83
CA LYS A 142 16.87 -12.46 7.10
C LYS A 142 16.35 -11.11 7.61
N LYS A 143 17.16 -10.04 7.49
CA LYS A 143 16.73 -8.68 7.85
C LYS A 143 15.58 -8.19 6.96
N LEU A 144 15.65 -8.45 5.65
CA LEU A 144 14.57 -8.11 4.72
C LEU A 144 13.29 -8.90 5.00
N SER A 145 13.40 -10.20 5.32
CA SER A 145 12.26 -11.04 5.73
C SER A 145 11.51 -10.42 6.90
N LYS A 146 12.23 -10.07 7.98
CA LYS A 146 11.64 -9.39 9.14
C LYS A 146 10.95 -8.08 8.76
N GLN A 147 11.52 -7.30 7.84
CA GLN A 147 10.93 -6.07 7.35
C GLN A 147 9.63 -6.32 6.56
N ILE A 148 9.59 -7.37 5.75
CA ILE A 148 8.40 -7.80 5.00
C ILE A 148 7.30 -8.21 5.97
N ASP A 149 7.62 -9.06 6.95
CA ASP A 149 6.65 -9.56 7.94
C ASP A 149 6.02 -8.40 8.73
N LEU A 150 6.82 -7.43 9.16
CA LEU A 150 6.32 -6.22 9.84
C LEU A 150 5.40 -5.40 8.94
N LYS A 151 5.76 -5.18 7.68
CA LYS A 151 4.91 -4.45 6.73
C LYS A 151 3.60 -5.20 6.44
N GLN A 152 3.65 -6.52 6.32
CA GLN A 152 2.47 -7.36 6.09
C GLN A 152 1.52 -7.31 7.29
N ALA A 153 2.03 -7.47 8.52
CA ALA A 153 1.20 -7.40 9.72
C ALA A 153 0.47 -6.04 9.85
N VAL A 154 1.15 -4.94 9.56
CA VAL A 154 0.54 -3.60 9.54
C VAL A 154 -0.52 -3.48 8.45
N HIS A 155 -0.25 -4.00 7.26
CA HIS A 155 -1.19 -3.98 6.15
C HIS A 155 -2.45 -4.81 6.46
N GLU A 156 -2.29 -6.02 6.99
CA GLU A 156 -3.38 -6.89 7.42
C GLU A 156 -4.22 -6.27 8.52
N GLN A 157 -3.60 -5.63 9.52
CA GLN A 157 -4.32 -4.91 10.56
C GLN A 157 -5.16 -3.77 9.97
N SER A 158 -4.57 -2.96 9.08
CA SER A 158 -5.27 -1.86 8.42
C SER A 158 -6.47 -2.37 7.60
N LEU A 159 -6.29 -3.45 6.83
CA LEU A 159 -7.37 -4.09 6.09
C LEU A 159 -8.47 -4.63 7.01
N ALA A 160 -8.11 -5.22 8.15
CA ALA A 160 -9.07 -5.71 9.13
C ALA A 160 -9.89 -4.57 9.77
N GLU A 161 -9.24 -3.44 10.08
CA GLU A 161 -9.92 -2.25 10.60
C GLU A 161 -10.88 -1.64 9.57
N ILE A 162 -10.44 -1.52 8.31
CA ILE A 162 -11.28 -1.07 7.19
C ILE A 162 -12.47 -2.02 7.01
N SER A 163 -12.24 -3.32 7.00
CA SER A 163 -13.29 -4.33 6.86
C SER A 163 -14.33 -4.22 7.98
N LYS A 164 -13.90 -4.10 9.24
CA LYS A 164 -14.80 -3.88 10.38
C LYS A 164 -15.62 -2.59 10.23
N ALA A 165 -15.00 -1.50 9.79
CA ALA A 165 -15.68 -0.23 9.57
C ALA A 165 -16.73 -0.32 8.45
N VAL A 166 -16.41 -1.05 7.37
CA VAL A 166 -17.33 -1.28 6.25
C VAL A 166 -18.52 -2.14 6.70
N GLU A 167 -18.30 -3.23 7.44
CA GLU A 167 -19.38 -4.07 7.93
C GLU A 167 -20.27 -3.34 8.95
N ALA A 168 -19.68 -2.53 9.84
CA ALA A 168 -20.45 -1.68 10.75
C ALA A 168 -21.31 -0.66 9.98
N ALA A 169 -20.75 -0.02 8.94
CA ALA A 169 -21.51 0.91 8.10
C ALA A 169 -22.64 0.21 7.32
N LYS A 170 -22.40 -0.99 6.78
CA LYS A 170 -23.44 -1.79 6.12
C LYS A 170 -24.56 -2.16 7.08
N GLY A 171 -24.22 -2.66 8.27
CA GLY A 171 -25.21 -3.02 9.30
C GLY A 171 -26.05 -1.82 9.72
N LEU A 172 -25.42 -0.64 9.84
CA LEU A 172 -26.10 0.61 10.13
C LEU A 172 -27.08 1.02 9.02
N VAL A 173 -26.67 0.92 7.75
CA VAL A 173 -27.54 1.21 6.60
C VAL A 173 -28.74 0.26 6.56
N SER A 174 -28.52 -1.05 6.74
CA SER A 174 -29.61 -2.03 6.82
C SER A 174 -30.57 -1.73 7.98
N ALA A 175 -30.04 -1.30 9.14
CA ALA A 175 -30.87 -0.92 10.28
C ALA A 175 -31.76 0.29 9.98
N PHE A 176 -31.29 1.25 9.17
CA PHE A 176 -32.09 2.39 8.72
C PHE A 176 -33.18 1.99 7.74
N GLU A 177 -32.87 1.12 6.78
CA GLU A 177 -33.83 0.62 5.80
C GLU A 177 -34.97 -0.16 6.47
N HIS A 178 -34.65 -1.07 7.39
CA HIS A 178 -35.66 -1.84 8.13
C HIS A 178 -36.60 -0.97 8.98
N ARG A 179 -36.11 0.16 9.48
CA ARG A 179 -36.89 1.12 10.29
C ARG A 179 -37.58 2.20 9.44
N GLY A 180 -37.39 2.19 8.12
CA GLY A 180 -37.97 3.19 7.22
C GLY A 180 -37.42 4.60 7.42
N LEU A 181 -36.20 4.73 7.95
CA LEU A 181 -35.59 6.02 8.29
C LEU A 181 -35.07 6.73 7.05
N ARG A 182 -35.37 8.03 6.91
CA ARG A 182 -34.88 8.87 5.82
C ARG A 182 -33.71 9.72 6.31
N ILE A 183 -32.54 9.54 5.70
CA ILE A 183 -31.35 10.32 6.04
C ILE A 183 -31.25 11.52 5.09
N GLY A 184 -31.35 12.72 5.67
CA GLY A 184 -31.18 13.98 4.97
C GLY A 184 -29.74 14.51 5.02
N LYS A 185 -29.54 15.71 4.47
CA LYS A 185 -28.27 16.43 4.59
C LYS A 185 -27.99 16.77 6.06
N ALA A 186 -26.73 16.65 6.49
CA ALA A 186 -26.30 16.97 7.84
C ALA A 186 -26.25 18.50 8.05
N MET A 187 -27.41 19.12 8.33
CA MET A 187 -27.52 20.59 8.45
C MET A 187 -26.79 21.18 9.67
N TYR A 188 -26.54 20.36 10.70
CA TYR A 188 -25.96 20.81 11.97
C TYR A 188 -24.62 20.12 12.29
N GLN A 189 -23.88 19.68 11.26
CA GLN A 189 -22.63 18.94 11.42
C GLN A 189 -21.55 19.70 12.20
N GLU A 190 -21.57 21.04 12.12
CA GLU A 190 -20.67 21.92 12.88
C GLU A 190 -20.92 21.84 14.40
N LEU A 191 -22.16 21.59 14.82
CA LEU A 191 -22.56 21.50 16.23
C LEU A 191 -22.34 20.09 16.80
N THR A 192 -22.67 19.03 16.05
CA THR A 192 -22.55 17.64 16.54
C THR A 192 -21.11 17.12 16.62
N GLY A 193 -20.17 17.81 15.95
CA GLY A 193 -18.91 17.19 15.54
C GLY A 193 -19.17 16.02 14.59
N LEU A 194 -18.12 15.32 14.15
CA LEU A 194 -18.22 14.16 13.23
C LEU A 194 -18.96 12.93 13.81
N LYS A 195 -19.77 13.08 14.85
CA LYS A 195 -20.48 12.00 15.54
C LYS A 195 -21.55 11.42 14.63
N LYS A 196 -21.54 10.09 14.50
CA LYS A 196 -22.44 9.32 13.65
C LYS A 196 -23.27 8.38 14.53
N PRO A 197 -24.51 8.07 14.11
CA PRO A 197 -25.30 7.04 14.77
C PRO A 197 -24.53 5.70 14.79
N LYS A 198 -24.71 4.96 15.87
CA LYS A 198 -24.06 3.67 16.11
C LYS A 198 -25.13 2.60 16.34
N LEU A 199 -24.78 1.37 16.00
CA LEU A 199 -25.62 0.21 16.25
C LEU A 199 -24.97 -0.61 17.37
N ASP A 200 -25.69 -0.87 18.45
CA ASP A 200 -25.22 -1.73 19.55
C ASP A 200 -25.43 -3.22 19.23
N LYS A 201 -24.85 -4.11 20.05
CA LYS A 201 -24.90 -5.58 19.92
C LYS A 201 -26.32 -6.15 19.86
N ASN A 202 -27.29 -5.45 20.44
CA ASN A 202 -28.69 -5.84 20.45
C ASN A 202 -29.48 -5.32 19.23
N ASN A 203 -28.78 -4.83 18.19
CA ASN A 203 -29.36 -4.13 17.04
C ASN A 203 -30.16 -2.87 17.42
N ILE A 204 -29.81 -2.25 18.54
CA ILE A 204 -30.44 -1.01 19.02
C ILE A 204 -29.65 0.19 18.48
N LEU A 205 -30.35 1.16 17.90
CA LEU A 205 -29.71 2.37 17.38
C LEU A 205 -29.49 3.41 18.47
N HIS A 206 -28.30 3.98 18.43
CA HIS A 206 -27.83 5.04 19.29
C HIS A 206 -27.59 6.29 18.45
N TRP A 207 -28.26 7.38 18.81
CA TRP A 207 -28.33 8.60 18.02
C TRP A 207 -27.66 9.78 18.73
N PRO A 208 -26.83 10.56 18.03
CA PRO A 208 -26.57 11.93 18.45
C PRO A 208 -27.83 12.77 18.16
N VAL A 209 -28.41 13.38 19.19
CA VAL A 209 -29.62 14.21 19.08
C VAL A 209 -29.28 15.64 19.50
N ILE A 210 -29.64 16.61 18.65
CA ILE A 210 -29.55 18.04 19.00
C ILE A 210 -30.93 18.54 19.36
N LEU A 211 -31.01 19.23 20.50
CA LEU A 211 -32.20 19.97 20.92
C LEU A 211 -31.97 21.44 20.64
N LEU A 212 -32.88 22.04 19.88
CA LEU A 212 -32.81 23.45 19.51
C LEU A 212 -33.92 24.22 20.24
N TYR A 213 -33.54 25.22 21.01
CA TYR A 213 -34.48 26.08 21.72
C TYR A 213 -34.55 27.43 21.00
N ALA A 214 -35.43 27.51 20.00
CA ALA A 214 -35.52 28.66 19.10
C ALA A 214 -35.77 30.00 19.83
N GLU A 215 -36.54 29.98 20.93
CA GLU A 215 -36.89 31.19 21.69
C GLU A 215 -35.68 31.84 22.35
N VAL A 216 -34.69 31.04 22.76
CA VAL A 216 -33.51 31.48 23.50
C VAL A 216 -32.23 31.36 22.68
N MET A 217 -32.34 30.96 21.40
CA MET A 217 -31.23 30.78 20.48
C MET A 217 -30.10 29.90 21.06
N SER A 218 -30.48 28.87 21.81
CA SER A 218 -29.54 27.92 22.43
C SER A 218 -29.79 26.50 21.95
N SER A 219 -28.81 25.63 22.18
CA SER A 219 -28.90 24.22 21.80
C SER A 219 -28.20 23.33 22.81
N ASP A 220 -28.77 22.15 23.05
CA ASP A 220 -28.13 21.06 23.79
C ASP A 220 -27.88 19.87 22.86
N ILE A 221 -26.90 19.04 23.20
CA ILE A 221 -26.55 17.84 22.45
C ILE A 221 -26.59 16.63 23.38
N ILE A 222 -27.41 15.65 23.03
CA ILE A 222 -27.39 14.32 23.61
C ILE A 222 -26.49 13.47 22.71
N GLU A 223 -25.34 13.06 23.24
CA GLU A 223 -24.33 12.36 22.43
C GLU A 223 -24.76 10.93 22.06
N ASP A 224 -25.50 10.29 22.96
CA ASP A 224 -25.85 8.88 22.91
C ASP A 224 -27.30 8.68 23.37
N PHE A 225 -28.24 8.88 22.44
CA PHE A 225 -29.67 8.65 22.65
C PHE A 225 -30.06 7.27 22.14
N CYS A 226 -30.43 6.38 23.04
CA CYS A 226 -30.91 5.04 22.69
C CYS A 226 -32.33 5.12 22.11
N GLU A 227 -32.61 4.45 21.00
CA GLU A 227 -33.94 4.48 20.35
C GLU A 227 -35.08 3.93 21.23
N THR A 228 -34.77 3.14 22.26
CA THR A 228 -35.77 2.62 23.21
C THR A 228 -36.01 3.57 24.39
N ASP A 229 -35.19 4.61 24.54
CA ASP A 229 -35.33 5.55 25.65
C ASP A 229 -36.50 6.50 25.41
N MET A 230 -37.18 6.84 26.50
CA MET A 230 -38.15 7.92 26.48
C MET A 230 -37.43 9.26 26.48
N PHE A 231 -37.80 10.12 25.54
CA PHE A 231 -37.28 11.48 25.42
C PHE A 231 -37.42 12.30 26.71
N SER A 232 -38.49 12.04 27.47
CA SER A 232 -38.73 12.70 28.76
C SER A 232 -37.63 12.45 29.79
N ALA A 233 -37.03 11.26 29.82
CA ALA A 233 -35.98 10.94 30.77
C ALA A 233 -34.71 11.77 30.52
N HIS A 234 -34.40 12.01 29.24
CA HIS A 234 -33.27 12.85 28.83
C HIS A 234 -33.54 14.33 29.14
N LEU A 235 -34.76 14.82 28.93
CA LEU A 235 -35.15 16.18 29.30
C LEU A 235 -35.08 16.43 30.82
N ASP A 236 -35.49 15.46 31.63
CA ASP A 236 -35.40 15.56 33.09
C ASP A 236 -33.94 15.76 33.52
N MET A 237 -33.00 15.01 32.93
CA MET A 237 -31.56 15.13 33.20
C MET A 237 -30.98 16.50 32.81
N ILE A 238 -31.36 17.02 31.63
CA ILE A 238 -30.92 18.34 31.15
C ILE A 238 -31.46 19.45 32.08
N SER A 239 -32.74 19.37 32.45
CA SER A 239 -33.37 20.35 33.34
C SER A 239 -32.78 20.35 34.75
N LEU A 240 -32.40 19.17 35.27
CA LEU A 240 -31.68 19.04 36.54
C LEU A 240 -30.29 19.68 36.46
N GLY A 241 -29.54 19.46 35.39
CA GLY A 241 -28.23 20.08 35.17
C GLY A 241 -28.28 21.61 35.12
N HIS A 242 -29.29 22.17 34.43
CA HIS A 242 -29.50 23.62 34.37
C HIS A 242 -29.85 24.25 35.73
N ARG A 243 -30.59 23.54 36.60
CA ARG A 243 -30.91 24.00 37.97
C ARG A 243 -29.68 24.13 38.88
N PHE A 244 -28.60 23.41 38.59
CA PHE A 244 -27.34 23.51 39.34
C PHE A 244 -26.41 24.62 38.81
N LEU A 245 -26.55 24.99 37.54
CA LEU A 245 -25.69 25.99 36.88
C LEU A 245 -26.25 27.41 36.92
N PHE A 246 -27.56 27.58 37.11
CA PHE A 246 -28.22 28.88 37.19
C PHE A 246 -28.97 29.01 38.54
N PRO A 247 -28.75 30.10 39.32
CA PRO A 247 -29.46 30.32 40.58
C PRO A 247 -30.97 30.51 40.35
N PRO A 248 -31.83 30.29 41.37
CA PRO A 248 -33.27 30.42 41.20
C PRO A 248 -33.65 31.83 40.72
N SER A 249 -34.48 31.89 39.67
CA SER A 249 -35.03 33.14 39.16
C SER A 249 -35.93 33.80 40.23
N PRO A 250 -36.01 35.16 40.24
CA PRO A 250 -36.85 35.88 41.19
C PRO A 250 -38.33 35.45 41.08
N PRO A 251 -39.12 35.57 42.17
CA PRO A 251 -40.42 34.90 42.34
C PRO A 251 -41.52 35.26 41.33
N ASN A 252 -41.28 36.21 40.42
CA ASN A 252 -42.20 36.64 39.36
C ASN A 252 -41.77 36.27 37.93
N VAL A 253 -40.70 35.47 37.77
CA VAL A 253 -40.32 34.92 36.46
C VAL A 253 -40.46 33.40 36.54
N GLN A 254 -41.56 32.88 35.98
CA GLN A 254 -41.75 31.45 35.79
C GLN A 254 -40.55 30.90 35.03
N ALA A 255 -39.82 29.96 35.62
CA ALA A 255 -38.69 29.31 34.97
C ALA A 255 -39.22 28.56 33.73
N PRO A 256 -38.95 29.02 32.50
CA PRO A 256 -39.61 28.49 31.30
C PRO A 256 -39.09 27.11 30.90
N PHE A 257 -38.10 26.58 31.63
CA PHE A 257 -37.36 25.35 31.29
C PHE A 257 -37.78 24.13 32.13
N LEU A 258 -38.90 24.18 32.85
CA LEU A 258 -39.48 22.96 33.45
C LEU A 258 -40.14 22.12 32.34
N ARG A 259 -39.91 20.80 32.38
CA ARG A 259 -40.54 19.80 31.50
C ARG A 259 -42.05 20.04 31.27
N ASP A 260 -42.74 20.50 32.30
CA ASP A 260 -44.19 20.75 32.30
C ASP A 260 -44.64 21.86 31.34
N TYR A 261 -43.73 22.68 30.80
CA TYR A 261 -44.02 23.80 29.90
C TYR A 261 -43.62 23.56 28.44
N ILE A 262 -43.00 22.42 28.12
CA ILE A 262 -42.63 22.09 26.73
C ILE A 262 -43.88 21.58 26.01
N GLN A 263 -44.41 22.36 25.06
CA GLN A 263 -45.55 21.95 24.24
C GLN A 263 -45.13 20.89 23.22
N TYR A 264 -45.83 19.74 23.24
CA TYR A 264 -45.74 18.74 22.18
C TYR A 264 -46.61 19.19 21.00
N SER A 265 -46.01 19.75 19.94
CA SER A 265 -46.73 19.93 18.67
C SER A 265 -46.97 18.55 18.04
N SER A 266 -48.24 18.20 17.87
CA SER A 266 -48.72 16.96 17.22
C SER A 266 -48.34 16.89 15.74
#